data_AF-A0A534CN69-F1
#
_entry.id   AF-A0A534CN69-F1
#
_cell.length_a   1.000
_cell.length_b   1.000
_cell.length_c   1.000
_cell.angle_alpha   90.00
_cell.angle_beta   90.00
_cell.angle_gamma   90.00
#
_symmetry.space_group_name_H-M   'P 1'
#
loop_
_entity.id
_entity.type
_entity.pdbx_description
1 polymer ?
#
loop_
_entity_poly.entity_id
_entity_poly.type
_entity_poly.pdbx_seq_one_letter_code
_entity_poly.pdbx_strand_id
1 'polypeptide(L)'
;RELQTAGRKAHGEDRKLLAHFVKLLDELKKEAQTPCDATPLWEGKHTSCVWLGDAFFTTGLLSSADPESLRAKPWASLVFNPMQYPYHEGVWRGTLIVLVDSGTGSAAEQFAADLQDNHAALIIGSPTAGAGCGFTDGGSPTTLTHTGAILDLPDCVRIRRNSLNLSSGVQPDILVGLRDDESPKRQAFLLDQKLDEALPARP
;
A
#
# COMPACT_ATOMS: atom_id res chain seq x y z
N ARG A 1 -0.86 -10.28 18.74
CA ARG A 1 -1.21 -11.45 19.57
C ARG A 1 -1.14 -12.75 18.76
N GLU A 2 -1.75 -12.81 17.58
CA GLU A 2 -1.72 -13.99 16.71
C GLU A 2 -0.31 -14.43 16.34
N LEU A 3 0.56 -13.47 15.95
CA LEU A 3 1.95 -13.75 15.63
C LEU A 3 2.74 -14.35 16.81
N GLN A 4 2.49 -13.87 18.03
CA GLN A 4 3.09 -14.44 19.25
C GLN A 4 2.62 -15.89 19.48
N THR A 5 1.34 -16.17 19.27
CA THR A 5 0.80 -17.53 19.34
C THR A 5 1.42 -18.45 18.28
N ALA A 6 1.56 -17.97 17.05
CA ALA A 6 2.24 -18.69 15.97
C ALA A 6 3.69 -19.00 16.32
N GLY A 7 4.45 -18.00 16.82
CA GLY A 7 5.84 -18.16 17.21
C GLY A 7 6.06 -19.20 18.32
N ARG A 8 5.12 -19.34 19.27
CA ARG A 8 5.17 -20.38 20.31
C ARG A 8 4.97 -21.79 19.76
N LYS A 9 4.20 -21.94 18.68
CA LYS A 9 3.91 -23.23 18.03
C LYS A 9 4.93 -23.61 16.95
N ALA A 10 5.71 -22.65 16.45
CA ALA A 10 6.69 -22.89 15.41
C ALA A 10 7.98 -23.56 15.95
N HIS A 11 8.74 -24.16 15.04
CA HIS A 11 10.01 -24.85 15.32
C HIS A 11 11.10 -24.41 14.36
N GLY A 12 12.37 -24.69 14.69
CA GLY A 12 13.51 -24.44 13.80
C GLY A 12 13.60 -22.98 13.34
N GLU A 13 13.83 -22.79 12.03
CA GLU A 13 13.98 -21.47 11.41
C GLU A 13 12.69 -20.65 11.45
N ASP A 14 11.51 -21.28 11.33
CA ASP A 14 10.23 -20.59 11.44
C ASP A 14 10.07 -19.93 12.82
N ARG A 15 10.50 -20.61 13.89
CA ARG A 15 10.47 -20.03 15.25
C ARG A 15 11.39 -18.82 15.36
N LYS A 16 12.58 -18.87 14.76
CA LYS A 16 13.53 -17.75 14.77
C LYS A 16 12.96 -16.54 14.02
N LEU A 17 12.40 -16.77 12.84
CA LEU A 17 11.76 -15.73 12.03
C LEU A 17 10.60 -15.06 12.77
N LEU A 18 9.67 -15.85 13.32
CA LEU A 18 8.51 -15.31 14.03
C LEU A 18 8.93 -14.61 15.33
N ALA A 19 9.94 -15.11 16.05
CA ALA A 19 10.47 -14.45 17.23
C ALA A 19 11.10 -13.08 16.89
N HIS A 20 11.80 -12.98 15.77
CA HIS A 20 12.34 -11.72 15.27
C HIS A 20 11.20 -10.70 15.04
N PHE A 21 10.16 -11.08 14.30
CA PHE A 21 9.05 -10.18 14.03
C PHE A 21 8.22 -9.83 15.28
N VAL A 22 8.04 -10.77 16.21
CA VAL A 22 7.41 -10.47 17.50
C VAL A 22 8.19 -9.39 18.24
N LYS A 23 9.53 -9.50 18.28
CA LYS A 23 10.38 -8.51 18.94
C LYS A 23 10.25 -7.13 18.26
N LEU A 24 10.34 -7.10 16.92
CA LEU A 24 10.18 -5.87 16.14
C LEU A 24 8.83 -5.19 16.43
N LEU A 25 7.73 -5.94 16.36
CA LEU A 25 6.39 -5.41 16.63
C LEU A 25 6.22 -4.93 18.07
N ASP A 26 6.83 -5.61 19.04
CA ASP A 26 6.77 -5.19 20.44
C ASP A 26 7.56 -3.89 20.67
N GLU A 27 8.65 -3.65 19.93
CA GLU A 27 9.40 -2.38 19.95
C GLU A 27 8.61 -1.25 19.30
N LEU A 28 8.09 -1.44 18.08
CA LEU A 28 7.26 -0.46 17.37
C LEU A 28 6.00 -0.10 18.14
N LYS A 29 5.37 -1.08 18.79
CA LYS A 29 4.19 -0.83 19.63
C LYS A 29 4.53 0.02 20.85
N LYS A 30 5.70 -0.17 21.47
CA LYS A 30 6.12 0.67 22.61
C LYS A 30 6.33 2.11 22.17
N GLU A 31 6.96 2.31 21.02
CA GLU A 31 7.15 3.64 20.43
C GLU A 31 5.80 4.30 20.10
N ALA A 32 4.89 3.60 19.44
CA ALA A 32 3.55 4.11 19.13
C ALA A 32 2.71 4.45 20.37
N GLN A 33 3.04 3.88 21.53
CA GLN A 33 2.41 4.19 22.82
C GLN A 33 3.05 5.39 23.54
N THR A 34 4.19 5.88 23.06
CA THR A 34 4.82 7.09 23.60
C THR A 34 4.01 8.32 23.17
N PRO A 35 3.52 9.15 24.10
CA PRO A 35 2.82 10.37 23.76
C PRO A 35 3.71 11.30 22.92
N CYS A 36 3.15 11.87 21.86
CA CYS A 36 3.82 12.87 21.04
C CYS A 36 3.03 14.18 21.06
N ASP A 37 3.72 15.30 21.32
CA ASP A 37 3.11 16.62 21.37
C ASP A 37 2.73 17.10 19.97
N ALA A 38 1.43 17.27 19.74
CA ALA A 38 0.86 17.73 18.48
C ALA A 38 0.91 19.26 18.32
N THR A 39 1.18 20.01 19.39
CA THR A 39 1.09 21.47 19.42
C THR A 39 1.80 22.17 18.25
N PRO A 40 3.04 21.76 17.86
CA PRO A 40 3.74 22.37 16.74
C PRO A 40 3.00 22.29 15.39
N LEU A 41 2.19 21.24 15.15
CA LEU A 41 1.46 21.06 13.89
C LEU A 41 0.43 22.17 13.67
N TRP A 42 -0.20 22.66 14.75
CA TRP A 42 -1.15 23.78 14.71
C TRP A 42 -0.50 25.12 14.37
N GLU A 43 0.83 25.20 14.51
CA GLU A 43 1.64 26.36 14.14
C GLU A 43 2.35 26.16 12.78
N GLY A 44 2.05 25.08 12.07
CA GLY A 44 2.73 24.74 10.81
C GLY A 44 4.18 24.31 10.98
N LYS A 45 4.57 23.83 12.16
CA LYS A 45 5.92 23.35 12.49
C LYS A 45 5.97 21.84 12.61
N HIS A 46 7.16 21.28 12.42
CA HIS A 46 7.41 19.86 12.66
C HIS A 46 7.40 19.51 14.15
N THR A 47 6.90 18.33 14.49
CA THR A 47 6.99 17.74 15.83
C THR A 47 8.40 17.22 16.09
N SER A 48 8.80 17.14 17.36
CA SER A 48 10.08 16.56 17.78
C SER A 48 10.09 15.02 17.78
N CYS A 49 8.92 14.41 17.61
CA CYS A 49 8.71 12.98 17.61
C CYS A 49 8.06 12.53 16.30
N VAL A 50 8.28 11.25 15.97
CA VAL A 50 7.77 10.60 14.76
C VAL A 50 6.29 10.24 14.96
N TRP A 51 5.43 10.73 14.08
CA TRP A 51 3.99 10.41 14.07
C TRP A 51 3.64 9.20 13.19
N LEU A 52 4.52 8.84 12.27
CA LEU A 52 4.32 7.75 11.32
C LEU A 52 5.23 6.59 11.68
N GLY A 53 4.65 5.46 12.08
CA GLY A 53 5.41 4.22 12.20
C GLY A 53 5.94 3.77 10.84
N ASP A 54 7.18 3.30 10.81
CA ASP A 54 7.76 2.63 9.66
C ASP A 54 7.78 1.10 9.89
N ALA A 55 8.41 0.35 8.99
CA ALA A 55 8.61 -1.12 9.03
C ALA A 55 7.49 -2.03 8.49
N PHE A 56 6.45 -1.48 7.85
CA PHE A 56 5.43 -2.28 7.15
C PHE A 56 5.44 -2.02 5.65
N PHE A 57 5.31 -3.11 4.89
CA PHE A 57 5.06 -3.09 3.46
C PHE A 57 3.58 -3.27 3.18
N THR A 58 3.13 -2.92 1.98
CA THR A 58 1.78 -3.25 1.49
C THR A 58 1.49 -4.75 1.54
N THR A 59 2.53 -5.57 1.51
CA THR A 59 2.51 -7.03 1.63
C THR A 59 2.61 -7.55 3.07
N GLY A 60 2.74 -6.69 4.09
CA GLY A 60 2.87 -7.07 5.51
C GLY A 60 4.26 -6.79 6.08
N LEU A 61 4.80 -7.70 6.88
CA LEU A 61 6.13 -7.57 7.52
C LEU A 61 7.28 -7.88 6.55
N LEU A 62 6.99 -8.67 5.52
CA LEU A 62 7.92 -9.00 4.44
C LEU A 62 7.52 -8.19 3.20
N SER A 63 8.50 -7.55 2.56
CA SER A 63 8.31 -6.87 1.27
C SER A 63 8.16 -7.83 0.11
N SER A 64 8.73 -9.02 0.23
CA SER A 64 8.67 -10.12 -0.73
C SER A 64 8.95 -11.44 -0.03
N ALA A 65 8.44 -12.54 -0.60
CA ALA A 65 8.73 -13.88 -0.13
C ALA A 65 8.51 -14.88 -1.27
N ASP A 66 9.27 -15.97 -1.26
CA ASP A 66 8.98 -17.13 -2.11
C ASP A 66 7.71 -17.84 -1.59
N PRO A 67 6.62 -17.91 -2.38
CA PRO A 67 5.38 -18.58 -1.96
C PRO A 67 5.57 -20.05 -1.61
N GLU A 68 6.53 -20.74 -2.25
CA GLU A 68 6.83 -22.14 -1.95
C GLU A 68 7.39 -22.29 -0.53
N SER A 69 8.28 -21.38 -0.14
CA SER A 69 8.88 -21.36 1.20
C SER A 69 7.87 -21.10 2.32
N LEU A 70 6.71 -20.50 2.01
CA LEU A 70 5.64 -20.17 2.94
C LEU A 70 4.42 -21.10 2.81
N ARG A 71 4.40 -21.99 1.81
CA ARG A 71 3.28 -22.87 1.52
C ARG A 71 2.93 -23.75 2.72
N ALA A 72 1.63 -23.90 2.96
CA ALA A 72 1.06 -24.70 4.06
C ALA A 72 1.48 -24.25 5.47
N LYS A 73 2.14 -23.10 5.63
CA LYS A 73 2.44 -22.53 6.93
C LYS A 73 1.23 -21.71 7.41
N PRO A 74 0.55 -22.11 8.50
CA PRO A 74 -0.69 -21.44 8.95
C PRO A 74 -0.46 -20.01 9.44
N TRP A 75 0.80 -19.61 9.64
CA TRP A 75 1.20 -18.27 10.05
C TRP A 75 1.62 -17.38 8.88
N ALA A 76 1.71 -17.91 7.65
CA ALA A 76 2.31 -17.21 6.51
C ALA A 76 1.66 -15.84 6.25
N SER A 77 0.33 -15.77 6.28
CA SER A 77 -0.42 -14.52 6.08
C SER A 77 -0.21 -13.49 7.18
N LEU A 78 0.31 -13.89 8.37
CA LEU A 78 0.61 -12.93 9.45
C LEU A 78 1.87 -12.11 9.17
N VAL A 79 2.75 -12.59 8.29
CA VAL A 79 4.01 -11.89 7.93
C VAL A 79 4.06 -11.50 6.46
N PHE A 80 3.31 -12.18 5.60
CA PHE A 80 3.20 -11.90 4.18
C PHE A 80 1.75 -12.09 3.72
N ASN A 81 0.98 -11.01 3.74
CA ASN A 81 -0.46 -10.97 3.47
C ASN A 81 -0.88 -11.68 2.16
N PRO A 82 -0.12 -11.62 1.04
CA PRO A 82 -0.50 -12.33 -0.19
C PRO A 82 -0.78 -13.82 -0.01
N MET A 83 -0.18 -14.48 1.00
CA MET A 83 -0.41 -15.89 1.30
C MET A 83 -1.83 -16.21 1.81
N GLN A 84 -2.66 -15.20 2.07
CA GLN A 84 -4.09 -15.41 2.31
C GLN A 84 -4.82 -15.88 1.05
N TYR A 85 -4.21 -15.73 -0.13
CA TYR A 85 -4.77 -16.14 -1.42
C TYR A 85 -3.96 -17.30 -2.05
N PRO A 86 -4.61 -18.17 -2.83
CA PRO A 86 -3.92 -19.19 -3.62
C PRO A 86 -3.32 -18.55 -4.89
N TYR A 87 -2.17 -17.87 -4.75
CA TYR A 87 -1.48 -17.23 -5.87
C TYR A 87 -0.27 -18.04 -6.37
N HIS A 88 0.10 -17.80 -7.63
CA HIS A 88 1.30 -18.35 -8.26
C HIS A 88 2.10 -17.22 -8.90
N GLU A 89 3.41 -17.26 -8.75
CA GLU A 89 4.30 -16.31 -9.42
C GLU A 89 4.48 -16.65 -10.91
N GLY A 90 4.81 -15.65 -11.72
CA GLY A 90 5.19 -15.84 -13.11
C GLY A 90 4.06 -16.28 -14.05
N VAL A 91 2.79 -16.14 -13.63
CA VAL A 91 1.61 -16.46 -14.45
C VAL A 91 1.48 -15.57 -15.69
N TRP A 92 2.09 -14.38 -15.67
CA TRP A 92 2.20 -13.48 -16.80
C TRP A 92 3.66 -13.02 -16.93
N ARG A 93 4.18 -13.05 -18.16
CA ARG A 93 5.54 -12.58 -18.49
C ARG A 93 5.55 -11.64 -19.70
N GLY A 94 4.37 -11.33 -20.25
CA GLY A 94 4.24 -10.40 -21.36
C GLY A 94 4.28 -8.95 -20.87
N THR A 95 4.26 -8.00 -21.80
CA THR A 95 4.04 -6.60 -21.47
C THR A 95 2.69 -6.44 -20.78
N LEU A 96 2.66 -5.75 -19.64
CA LEU A 96 1.43 -5.37 -18.95
C LEU A 96 1.29 -3.85 -19.01
N ILE A 97 0.14 -3.39 -19.50
CA ILE A 97 -0.24 -1.98 -19.51
C ILE A 97 -1.47 -1.84 -18.61
N VAL A 98 -1.41 -0.93 -17.65
CA VAL A 98 -2.51 -0.65 -16.72
C VAL A 98 -3.05 0.73 -17.04
N LEU A 99 -4.33 0.78 -17.39
CA LEU A 99 -5.06 2.02 -17.62
C LEU A 99 -5.55 2.58 -16.30
N VAL A 100 -5.31 3.88 -16.06
CA VAL A 100 -5.77 4.60 -14.88
C VAL A 100 -6.35 5.98 -15.24
N ASP A 101 -7.17 6.51 -14.36
CA ASP A 101 -7.78 7.83 -14.47
C ASP A 101 -8.05 8.47 -13.10
N SER A 102 -8.65 9.66 -13.10
CA SER A 102 -9.06 10.42 -11.91
C SER A 102 -10.02 9.66 -10.98
N GLY A 103 -10.73 8.64 -11.49
CA GLY A 103 -11.62 7.77 -10.73
C GLY A 103 -10.91 6.58 -10.09
N THR A 104 -9.65 6.32 -10.47
CA THR A 104 -8.83 5.27 -9.88
C THR A 104 -8.43 5.68 -8.47
N GLY A 105 -8.95 4.99 -7.46
CA GLY A 105 -8.78 5.34 -6.04
C GLY A 105 -8.44 4.15 -5.14
N SER A 106 -7.86 4.43 -3.98
CA SER A 106 -7.73 3.47 -2.88
C SER A 106 -6.90 2.23 -3.27
N ALA A 107 -7.43 1.01 -3.10
CA ALA A 107 -6.74 -0.22 -3.47
C ALA A 107 -6.31 -0.27 -4.95
N ALA A 108 -7.04 0.38 -5.85
CA ALA A 108 -6.67 0.47 -7.26
C ALA A 108 -5.42 1.34 -7.48
N GLU A 109 -5.25 2.41 -6.70
CA GLU A 109 -4.02 3.23 -6.73
C GLU A 109 -2.84 2.45 -6.18
N GLN A 110 -3.06 1.68 -5.11
CA GLN A 110 -2.01 0.80 -4.59
C GLN A 110 -1.58 -0.23 -5.63
N PHE A 111 -2.53 -0.86 -6.32
CA PHE A 111 -2.23 -1.80 -7.40
C PHE A 111 -1.39 -1.17 -8.51
N ALA A 112 -1.78 0.02 -8.99
CA ALA A 112 -1.01 0.74 -10.00
C ALA A 112 0.38 1.14 -9.50
N ALA A 113 0.48 1.66 -8.27
CA ALA A 113 1.75 2.06 -7.66
C ALA A 113 2.69 0.87 -7.45
N ASP A 114 2.19 -0.25 -6.92
CA ASP A 114 2.97 -1.46 -6.68
C ASP A 114 3.53 -2.00 -8.01
N LEU A 115 2.74 -2.01 -9.09
CA LEU A 115 3.22 -2.42 -10.40
C LEU A 115 4.23 -1.44 -11.01
N GLN A 116 4.00 -0.14 -10.87
CA GLN A 116 4.90 0.90 -11.39
C GLN A 116 6.25 0.90 -10.65
N ASP A 117 6.24 0.88 -9.32
CA ASP A 117 7.45 0.95 -8.47
C ASP A 117 8.32 -0.31 -8.60
N ASN A 118 7.72 -1.44 -9.01
CA ASN A 118 8.42 -2.69 -9.28
C ASN A 118 8.74 -2.91 -10.76
N HIS A 119 8.47 -1.93 -11.63
CA HIS A 119 8.71 -2.06 -13.08
C HIS A 119 8.00 -3.30 -13.68
N ALA A 120 6.82 -3.62 -13.16
CA ALA A 120 6.04 -4.79 -13.57
C ALA A 120 4.94 -4.46 -14.60
N ALA A 121 4.60 -3.17 -14.74
CA ALA A 121 3.69 -2.67 -15.76
C ALA A 121 4.04 -1.23 -16.15
N LEU A 122 3.58 -0.83 -17.33
CA LEU A 122 3.45 0.58 -17.67
C LEU A 122 2.07 1.09 -17.24
N ILE A 123 2.05 2.23 -16.58
CA ILE A 123 0.83 2.94 -16.20
C ILE A 123 0.53 3.99 -17.27
N ILE A 124 -0.65 3.94 -17.88
CA ILE A 124 -1.09 4.87 -18.93
C ILE A 124 -2.43 5.50 -18.56
N GLY A 125 -2.63 6.77 -18.92
CA GLY A 125 -3.93 7.44 -18.76
C GLY A 125 -3.82 8.82 -18.13
N SER A 126 -4.55 9.06 -17.04
CA SER A 126 -4.54 10.32 -16.27
C SER A 126 -4.09 10.10 -14.82
N PRO A 127 -3.64 11.14 -14.10
CA PRO A 127 -3.33 11.02 -12.68
C PRO A 127 -4.52 10.45 -11.89
N THR A 128 -4.22 9.59 -10.92
CA THR A 128 -5.24 8.96 -10.08
C THR A 128 -5.81 9.89 -9.00
N ALA A 129 -6.83 9.44 -8.28
CA ALA A 129 -7.62 10.26 -7.35
C ALA A 129 -6.82 10.86 -6.17
N GLY A 130 -5.74 10.20 -5.73
CA GLY A 130 -5.05 10.56 -4.50
C GLY A 130 -5.82 10.18 -3.24
N ALA A 131 -6.60 9.10 -3.26
CA ALA A 131 -7.38 8.66 -2.09
C ALA A 131 -6.49 8.00 -1.01
N GLY A 132 -5.26 7.59 -1.37
CA GLY A 132 -4.30 7.03 -0.43
C GLY A 132 -4.76 5.67 0.10
N CYS A 133 -4.51 5.38 1.38
CA CYS A 133 -4.79 4.08 1.96
C CYS A 133 -6.02 3.98 2.86
N GLY A 134 -6.67 5.10 3.20
CA GLY A 134 -7.89 5.10 4.01
C GLY A 134 -7.64 4.61 5.44
N PHE A 135 -8.37 3.56 5.83
CA PHE A 135 -8.38 3.04 7.19
C PHE A 135 -7.68 1.68 7.31
N THR A 136 -6.91 1.52 8.36
CA THR A 136 -6.34 0.25 8.79
C THR A 136 -7.40 -0.51 9.59
N ASP A 137 -7.70 -1.75 9.21
CA ASP A 137 -8.62 -2.63 9.98
C ASP A 137 -9.99 -2.00 10.31
N GLY A 138 -10.53 -1.18 9.41
CA GLY A 138 -11.82 -0.49 9.59
C GLY A 138 -11.77 0.82 10.38
N GLY A 139 -10.59 1.25 10.83
CA GLY A 139 -10.35 2.56 11.42
C GLY A 139 -10.54 2.63 12.94
N SER A 140 -10.14 3.76 13.52
CA SER A 140 -10.30 4.06 14.95
C SER A 140 -11.20 5.28 15.19
N PRO A 141 -12.52 5.18 14.93
CA PRO A 141 -13.44 6.29 15.13
C PRO A 141 -13.45 6.73 16.60
N THR A 142 -13.35 8.03 16.82
CA THR A 142 -13.28 8.63 18.16
C THR A 142 -14.57 9.39 18.47
N THR A 143 -15.31 8.96 19.48
CA THR A 143 -16.48 9.70 19.97
C THR A 143 -16.05 10.89 20.85
N LEU A 144 -16.45 12.10 20.46
CA LEU A 144 -16.16 13.32 21.20
C LEU A 144 -17.00 13.39 22.48
N THR A 145 -16.33 13.50 23.63
CA THR A 145 -16.93 13.38 24.97
C THR A 145 -18.03 14.39 25.27
N HIS A 146 -18.00 15.58 24.68
CA HIS A 146 -18.95 16.65 24.99
C HIS A 146 -20.10 16.80 23.99
N THR A 147 -19.94 16.31 22.77
CA THR A 147 -20.96 16.45 21.70
C THR A 147 -21.59 15.12 21.30
N GLY A 148 -20.92 14.00 21.59
CA GLY A 148 -21.29 12.67 21.07
C GLY A 148 -21.01 12.50 19.58
N ALA A 149 -20.43 13.49 18.89
CA ALA A 149 -20.06 13.37 17.49
C ALA A 149 -18.95 12.32 17.31
N ILE A 150 -18.94 11.64 16.16
CA ILE A 150 -17.92 10.66 15.80
C ILE A 150 -16.92 11.34 14.86
N LEU A 151 -15.67 11.45 15.31
CA LEU A 151 -14.55 11.82 14.46
C LEU A 151 -14.00 10.54 13.82
N ASP A 152 -14.17 10.43 12.51
CA ASP A 152 -13.73 9.29 11.71
C ASP A 152 -12.75 9.78 10.65
N LEU A 153 -11.48 9.40 10.78
CA LEU A 153 -10.37 9.92 9.98
C LEU A 153 -9.47 8.76 9.52
N PRO A 154 -8.96 8.79 8.28
CA PRO A 154 -7.93 7.86 7.81
C PRO A 154 -6.75 7.80 8.80
N ASP A 155 -6.33 6.59 9.15
CA ASP A 155 -5.26 6.32 10.12
C ASP A 155 -4.01 5.68 9.48
N CYS A 156 -3.97 5.67 8.14
CA CYS A 156 -2.91 5.05 7.36
C CYS A 156 -2.22 6.07 6.45
N VAL A 157 -0.92 5.85 6.23
CA VAL A 157 -0.14 6.47 5.16
C VAL A 157 0.59 5.37 4.37
N ARG A 158 0.64 5.49 3.04
CA ARG A 158 1.48 4.64 2.18
C ARG A 158 2.51 5.52 1.48
N ILE A 159 3.78 5.31 1.80
CA ILE A 159 4.89 6.01 1.17
C ILE A 159 5.47 5.14 0.06
N ARG A 160 5.53 5.69 -1.15
CA ARG A 160 6.08 5.03 -2.34
C ARG A 160 7.61 5.03 -2.33
N ARG A 161 8.23 4.26 -3.23
CA ARG A 161 9.70 4.21 -3.37
C ARG A 161 10.32 5.60 -3.66
N ASN A 162 9.58 6.49 -4.31
CA ASN A 162 9.98 7.86 -4.60
C ASN A 162 9.73 8.85 -3.44
N SER A 163 9.41 8.35 -2.24
CA SER A 163 9.10 9.14 -1.04
C SER A 163 7.82 9.96 -1.09
N LEU A 164 6.99 9.81 -2.13
CA LEU A 164 5.67 10.45 -2.18
C LEU A 164 4.63 9.63 -1.41
N ASN A 165 3.70 10.32 -0.77
CA ASN A 165 2.51 9.68 -0.23
C ASN A 165 1.58 9.27 -1.38
N LEU A 166 1.00 8.08 -1.31
CA LEU A 166 0.00 7.62 -2.27
C LEU A 166 -1.23 8.55 -2.33
N SER A 167 -1.49 9.35 -1.28
CA SER A 167 -2.51 10.40 -1.31
C SER A 167 -2.21 11.53 -2.31
N SER A 168 -0.99 11.60 -2.86
CA SER A 168 -0.67 12.50 -3.97
C SER A 168 -1.11 11.95 -5.34
N GLY A 169 -1.64 10.72 -5.38
CA GLY A 169 -1.98 10.01 -6.60
C GLY A 169 -0.78 9.36 -7.27
N VAL A 170 -1.08 8.45 -8.19
CA VAL A 170 -0.14 7.81 -9.10
C VAL A 170 -0.14 8.62 -10.39
N GLN A 171 1.04 9.16 -10.73
CA GLN A 171 1.27 9.76 -12.02
C GLN A 171 1.52 8.63 -13.05
N PRO A 172 0.77 8.57 -14.17
CA PRO A 172 1.04 7.58 -15.22
C PRO A 172 2.43 7.81 -15.86
N ASP A 173 3.06 6.72 -16.28
CA ASP A 173 4.29 6.74 -17.08
C ASP A 173 4.04 7.43 -18.43
N ILE A 174 2.87 7.17 -19.04
CA ILE A 174 2.41 7.82 -20.27
C ILE A 174 1.11 8.56 -20.00
N LEU A 175 1.18 9.89 -20.04
CA LEU A 175 0.02 10.76 -19.88
C LEU A 175 -0.80 10.84 -21.18
N VAL A 176 -2.09 10.51 -21.09
CA VAL A 176 -3.07 10.56 -22.19
C VAL A 176 -4.08 11.69 -22.00
N GLY A 177 -4.16 12.27 -20.79
CA GLY A 177 -5.00 13.45 -20.52
C GLY A 177 -6.50 13.16 -20.67
N LEU A 178 -6.92 11.97 -20.24
CA LEU A 178 -8.32 11.54 -20.21
C LEU A 178 -9.12 12.46 -19.29
N ARG A 179 -10.32 12.85 -19.77
CA ARG A 179 -11.27 13.62 -18.97
C ARG A 179 -12.53 12.83 -18.69
N ASP A 180 -13.14 13.12 -17.55
CA ASP A 180 -14.34 12.44 -17.04
C ASP A 180 -15.57 12.71 -17.92
N ASP A 181 -15.60 13.82 -18.65
CA ASP A 181 -16.69 14.21 -19.55
C ASP A 181 -16.55 13.66 -20.98
N GLU A 182 -15.45 12.94 -21.28
CA GLU A 182 -15.25 12.33 -22.59
C GLU A 182 -16.03 11.02 -22.74
N SER A 183 -16.61 10.81 -23.93
CA SER A 183 -17.21 9.51 -24.25
C SER A 183 -16.15 8.39 -24.23
N PRO A 184 -16.51 7.14 -23.88
CA PRO A 184 -15.57 6.01 -23.91
C PRO A 184 -14.86 5.84 -25.25
N LYS A 185 -15.55 6.15 -26.37
CA LYS A 185 -14.96 6.10 -27.71
C LYS A 185 -13.82 7.11 -27.90
N ARG A 186 -13.97 8.31 -27.32
CA ARG A 186 -12.94 9.35 -27.37
C ARG A 186 -11.74 8.97 -26.51
N GLN A 187 -11.99 8.46 -25.30
CA GLN A 187 -10.94 7.97 -24.40
C GLN A 187 -10.14 6.85 -25.06
N ALA A 188 -10.82 5.85 -25.66
CA ALA A 188 -10.17 4.76 -26.39
C ALA A 188 -9.33 5.27 -27.57
N PHE A 189 -9.82 6.26 -28.32
CA PHE A 189 -9.06 6.88 -29.42
C PHE A 189 -7.77 7.55 -28.92
N LEU A 190 -7.83 8.30 -27.81
CA LEU A 190 -6.66 8.94 -27.23
C LEU A 190 -5.64 7.92 -26.70
N LEU A 191 -6.12 6.83 -26.11
CA LEU A 191 -5.28 5.72 -25.64
C LEU A 191 -4.57 5.02 -26.81
N ASP A 192 -5.30 4.74 -27.89
CA ASP A 192 -4.75 4.11 -29.09
C ASP A 192 -3.61 4.95 -29.69
N GLN A 193 -3.75 6.28 -29.73
CA GLN A 193 -2.70 7.21 -30.17
C GLN A 193 -1.41 7.15 -29.33
N LYS A 194 -1.49 6.61 -28.13
CA LYS A 194 -0.39 6.50 -27.16
C LYS A 194 0.11 5.08 -26.98
N LEU A 195 -0.54 4.10 -27.61
CA LEU A 195 -0.18 2.69 -27.46
C LEU A 195 1.19 2.38 -28.08
N ASP A 196 1.51 3.01 -29.21
CA ASP A 196 2.83 2.87 -29.85
C ASP A 196 3.99 3.41 -29.00
N GLU A 197 3.71 4.34 -28.07
CA GLU A 197 4.69 4.81 -27.07
C GLU A 197 4.89 3.77 -25.95
N ALA A 198 3.83 3.02 -25.63
CA ALA A 198 3.83 2.03 -24.55
C ALA A 198 4.44 0.68 -24.97
N LEU A 199 4.26 0.23 -26.21
CA LEU A 199 4.71 -1.09 -26.67
C LEU A 199 6.25 -1.29 -26.67
N PRO A 200 7.08 -0.29 -27.05
CA PRO A 200 8.54 -0.41 -27.04
C PRO A 200 9.15 -0.19 -25.65
N ALA A 201 8.46 0.53 -24.78
CA ALA A 201 8.88 0.83 -23.42
C ALA A 201 8.69 -0.41 -22.54
N ARG A 202 9.56 -1.41 -22.70
CA ARG A 202 9.67 -2.44 -21.67
C ARG A 202 10.32 -1.81 -20.43
N PRO A 203 9.68 -1.90 -19.25
CA PRO A 203 10.38 -1.63 -17.99
C PRO A 203 11.57 -2.59 -17.80
#